data_AF-A0A9D2M7H4-F1
#
_entry.id   AF-A0A9D2M7H4-F1
#
_cell.length_a   1.000
_cell.length_b   1.000
_cell.length_c   1.000
_cell.angle_alpha   90.00
_cell.angle_beta   90.00
_cell.angle_gamma   90.00
#
_symmetry.space_group_name_H-M   'P 1'
#
loop_
_entity.id
_entity.type
_entity.pdbx_description
1 polymer ?
#
loop_
_entity_poly.entity_id
_entity_poly.type
_entity_poly.pdbx_seq_one_letter_code
_entity_poly.pdbx_strand_id
1 'polypeptide(L)'
;MAKTSLYRKRIELVLLPLLLLLLAVTFSGCQAESNHEDLLLKEEQLSTIESIYNQDRPKVLEALHIEESDISQSTLPGGWDLSEPVSFEGTEFSEILLFDVSAETFYGVRFICYFENAEELSGLAEDILEKANTIYGEPSTYPGLPNRLTSEDFSKELSESMNQGTLGDWREEWSLGEKTRCTLSASVVENNVAFLSLEYSLSQ
;
A
#
# COMPACT_ATOMS: atom_id res chain seq x y z
N MET A 1 34.50 -26.65 -59.49
CA MET A 1 34.60 -26.12 -58.12
C MET A 1 33.90 -24.76 -58.05
N ALA A 2 32.61 -24.70 -57.71
CA ALA A 2 31.88 -23.41 -57.59
C ALA A 2 30.54 -23.54 -56.82
N LYS A 3 30.46 -24.34 -55.75
CA LYS A 3 29.20 -24.50 -54.98
C LYS A 3 29.30 -24.13 -53.51
N THR A 4 30.50 -24.05 -52.94
CA THR A 4 30.73 -23.78 -51.51
C THR A 4 30.73 -22.29 -51.13
N SER A 5 30.89 -21.38 -52.10
CA SER A 5 30.96 -19.92 -51.85
C SER A 5 29.59 -19.25 -51.69
N LEU A 6 28.55 -19.76 -52.35
CA LEU A 6 27.20 -19.16 -52.34
C LEU A 6 26.39 -19.45 -51.07
N TYR A 7 26.70 -20.54 -50.37
CA TYR A 7 25.96 -20.92 -49.15
C TYR A 7 26.36 -20.08 -47.93
N ARG A 8 27.63 -19.66 -47.85
CA ARG A 8 28.17 -18.90 -46.71
C ARG A 8 27.63 -17.47 -46.66
N LYS A 9 27.51 -16.80 -47.82
CA LYS A 9 26.93 -15.44 -47.92
C LYS A 9 25.42 -15.38 -47.66
N ARG A 10 24.68 -16.48 -47.89
CA ARG A 10 23.22 -16.52 -47.67
C ARG A 10 22.86 -16.72 -46.19
N ILE A 11 23.72 -17.38 -45.42
CA ILE A 11 23.54 -17.59 -43.99
C ILE A 11 23.81 -16.28 -43.21
N GLU A 12 24.83 -15.51 -43.60
CA GLU A 12 25.13 -14.21 -42.99
C GLU A 12 24.05 -13.14 -43.27
N LEU A 13 23.39 -13.19 -44.44
CA LEU A 13 22.36 -12.21 -44.82
C LEU A 13 21.01 -12.41 -44.09
N VAL A 14 20.77 -13.59 -43.54
CA VAL A 14 19.52 -13.93 -42.82
C VAL A 14 19.73 -13.87 -41.30
N LEU A 15 20.93 -14.16 -40.80
CA LEU A 15 21.21 -14.13 -39.36
C LEU A 15 21.26 -12.70 -38.79
N LEU A 16 21.75 -11.72 -39.55
CA LEU A 16 21.84 -10.33 -39.10
C LEU A 16 20.47 -9.67 -38.82
N PRO A 17 19.46 -9.76 -39.71
CA PRO A 17 18.13 -9.21 -39.43
C PRO A 17 17.38 -10.01 -38.35
N LEU A 18 17.63 -11.32 -38.21
CA LEU A 18 17.03 -12.14 -37.16
C LEU A 18 17.56 -11.77 -35.76
N LEU A 19 18.86 -11.44 -35.66
CA LEU A 19 19.49 -10.98 -34.42
C LEU A 19 18.97 -9.59 -34.01
N LEU A 20 18.76 -8.70 -34.97
CA LEU A 20 18.16 -7.37 -34.74
C LEU A 20 16.68 -7.47 -34.32
N LEU A 21 15.92 -8.44 -34.84
CA LEU A 21 14.56 -8.71 -34.39
C LEU A 21 14.53 -9.27 -32.96
N LEU A 22 15.47 -10.16 -32.61
CA LEU A 22 15.62 -10.68 -31.24
C LEU A 22 16.00 -9.58 -30.24
N LEU A 23 16.85 -8.63 -30.63
CA LEU A 23 17.18 -7.45 -29.82
C LEU A 23 15.97 -6.50 -29.65
N ALA A 24 15.13 -6.36 -30.67
CA ALA A 24 13.93 -5.52 -30.58
C ALA A 24 12.85 -6.09 -29.64
N VAL A 25 12.79 -7.42 -29.47
CA VAL A 25 11.83 -8.07 -28.54
C VAL A 25 12.28 -7.98 -27.08
N THR A 26 13.54 -7.63 -26.80
CA THR A 26 14.02 -7.38 -25.42
C THR A 26 13.70 -5.98 -24.89
N PHE A 27 13.14 -5.10 -25.73
CA PHE A 27 12.60 -3.79 -25.34
C PHE A 27 11.06 -3.77 -25.37
N SER A 28 10.41 -4.92 -25.13
CA SER A 28 9.10 -4.86 -24.50
C SER A 28 9.32 -4.22 -23.14
N GLY A 29 9.09 -2.91 -23.05
CA GLY A 29 9.03 -2.23 -21.78
C GLY A 29 8.12 -3.07 -20.89
N CYS A 30 8.70 -3.58 -19.79
CA CYS A 30 7.94 -3.65 -18.57
C CYS A 30 7.40 -2.23 -18.37
N GLN A 31 6.17 -1.99 -18.83
CA GLN A 31 5.28 -1.13 -18.07
C GLN A 31 5.40 -1.69 -16.66
N ALA A 32 6.08 -0.95 -15.79
CA ALA A 32 6.00 -1.22 -14.37
C ALA A 32 4.50 -1.15 -14.08
N GLU A 33 3.88 -2.32 -13.84
CA GLU A 33 2.59 -2.37 -13.16
C GLU A 33 2.76 -1.52 -11.90
N SER A 34 1.82 -0.60 -11.67
CA SER A 34 1.83 0.26 -10.50
C SER A 34 1.93 -0.63 -9.25
N ASN A 35 3.05 -0.55 -8.54
CA ASN A 35 3.38 -1.45 -7.43
C ASN A 35 2.53 -1.22 -6.15
N HIS A 36 1.37 -0.56 -6.25
CA HIS A 36 0.55 -0.11 -5.11
C HIS A 36 -0.81 -0.81 -5.00
N GLU A 37 -1.05 -1.89 -5.76
CA GLU A 37 -2.39 -2.51 -5.81
C GLU A 37 -2.78 -3.33 -4.57
N ASP A 38 -1.85 -3.59 -3.63
CA ASP A 38 -2.10 -4.45 -2.47
C ASP A 38 -2.24 -3.63 -1.17
N LEU A 39 -3.35 -3.82 -0.45
CA LEU A 39 -3.56 -3.26 0.89
C LEU A 39 -2.47 -3.71 1.88
N LEU A 40 -2.05 -4.98 1.76
CA LEU A 40 -1.03 -5.61 2.60
C LEU A 40 0.31 -5.61 1.84
N LEU A 41 1.15 -4.59 2.10
CA LEU A 41 2.43 -4.41 1.42
C LEU A 41 3.38 -5.57 1.68
N LYS A 42 3.93 -6.14 0.61
CA LYS A 42 4.95 -7.20 0.64
C LYS A 42 6.36 -6.61 0.70
N GLU A 43 7.36 -7.47 0.86
CA GLU A 43 8.77 -7.08 1.04
C GLU A 43 9.29 -6.10 -0.03
N GLU A 44 8.99 -6.33 -1.31
CA GLU A 44 9.42 -5.46 -2.41
C GLU A 44 8.77 -4.07 -2.35
N GLN A 45 7.48 -4.01 -2.04
CA GLN A 45 6.72 -2.76 -1.90
C GLN A 45 7.21 -2.00 -0.66
N LEU A 46 7.40 -2.70 0.47
CA LEU A 46 7.96 -2.13 1.69
C LEU A 46 9.35 -1.56 1.45
N SER A 47 10.24 -2.28 0.76
CA SER A 47 11.57 -1.77 0.43
C SER A 47 11.51 -0.53 -0.45
N THR A 48 10.53 -0.45 -1.37
CA THR A 48 10.32 0.72 -2.22
C THR A 48 9.91 1.93 -1.37
N ILE A 49 8.90 1.77 -0.51
CA ILE A 49 8.45 2.79 0.46
C ILE A 49 9.60 3.25 1.37
N GLU A 50 10.39 2.32 1.92
CA GLU A 50 11.50 2.65 2.82
C GLU A 50 12.63 3.44 2.16
N SER A 51 12.83 3.23 0.86
CA SER A 51 13.86 3.93 0.09
C SER A 51 13.53 5.40 -0.17
N ILE A 52 12.23 5.76 -0.13
CA ILE A 52 11.73 7.10 -0.44
C ILE A 52 11.27 7.89 0.79
N TYR A 53 11.38 7.33 2.00
CA TYR A 53 11.21 8.12 3.21
C TYR A 53 12.12 9.35 3.22
N ASN A 54 11.58 10.44 3.77
CA ASN A 54 12.21 11.76 3.83
C ASN A 54 12.51 12.40 2.46
N GLN A 55 11.96 11.87 1.36
CA GLN A 55 12.05 12.51 0.04
C GLN A 55 10.93 13.52 -0.17
N ASP A 56 11.19 14.48 -1.06
CA ASP A 56 10.21 15.43 -1.57
C ASP A 56 9.17 14.76 -2.50
N ARG A 57 8.00 15.39 -2.66
CA ARG A 57 6.89 14.83 -3.45
C ARG A 57 7.28 14.42 -4.87
N PRO A 58 7.96 15.24 -5.68
CA PRO A 58 8.33 14.85 -7.05
C PRO A 58 9.09 13.52 -7.13
N LYS A 59 10.06 13.29 -6.23
CA LYS A 59 10.81 12.02 -6.18
C LYS A 59 9.96 10.84 -5.73
N VAL A 60 9.04 11.08 -4.80
CA VAL A 60 8.10 10.05 -4.33
C VAL A 60 7.23 9.61 -5.49
N LEU A 61 6.62 10.55 -6.21
CA LEU A 61 5.77 10.25 -7.37
C LEU A 61 6.54 9.53 -8.48
N GLU A 62 7.77 9.97 -8.79
CA GLU A 62 8.63 9.29 -9.76
C GLU A 62 8.92 7.84 -9.35
N ALA A 63 9.27 7.60 -8.09
CA ALA A 63 9.61 6.28 -7.58
C ALA A 63 8.42 5.33 -7.49
N LEU A 64 7.22 5.85 -7.22
CA LEU A 64 5.99 5.09 -7.15
C LEU A 64 5.27 4.96 -8.50
N HIS A 65 5.82 5.59 -9.55
CA HIS A 65 5.22 5.67 -10.87
C HIS A 65 3.81 6.28 -10.87
N ILE A 66 3.61 7.32 -10.06
CA ILE A 66 2.36 8.06 -9.93
C ILE A 66 2.49 9.39 -10.67
N GLU A 67 1.51 9.74 -11.51
CA GLU A 67 1.50 11.05 -12.17
C GLU A 67 0.87 12.12 -11.25
N GLU A 68 1.28 13.38 -11.37
CA GLU A 68 0.69 14.47 -10.58
C GLU A 68 -0.83 14.64 -10.84
N SER A 69 -1.33 14.18 -11.99
CA SER A 69 -2.77 14.16 -12.29
C SER A 69 -3.57 13.13 -11.49
N ASP A 70 -2.88 12.14 -10.92
CA ASP A 70 -3.51 11.00 -10.26
C ASP A 70 -3.60 11.21 -8.75
N ILE A 71 -3.14 12.37 -8.26
CA ILE A 71 -3.23 12.77 -6.86
C ILE A 71 -4.01 14.07 -6.69
N SER A 72 -4.64 14.21 -5.53
CA SER A 72 -5.27 15.45 -5.11
C SER A 72 -4.96 15.75 -3.64
N GLN A 73 -5.08 17.01 -3.24
CA GLN A 73 -4.81 17.38 -1.85
C GLN A 73 -5.88 16.76 -0.93
N SER A 74 -5.42 16.01 0.06
CA SER A 74 -6.29 15.38 1.05
C SER A 74 -6.89 16.39 2.03
N THR A 75 -7.97 15.99 2.68
CA THR A 75 -8.49 16.71 3.86
C THR A 75 -7.56 16.57 5.06
N LEU A 76 -6.72 15.53 5.09
CA LEU A 76 -5.65 15.37 6.07
C LEU A 76 -4.49 16.34 5.77
N PRO A 77 -4.04 17.17 6.72
CA PRO A 77 -2.88 18.03 6.51
C PRO A 77 -1.65 17.23 6.10
N GLY A 78 -1.04 17.59 4.97
CA GLY A 78 0.11 16.88 4.42
C GLY A 78 -0.23 15.59 3.65
N GLY A 79 -1.51 15.23 3.56
CA GLY A 79 -1.97 14.09 2.79
C GLY A 79 -2.22 14.42 1.31
N TRP A 80 -1.95 13.45 0.44
CA TRP A 80 -2.30 13.48 -0.98
C TRP A 80 -3.08 12.21 -1.31
N ASP A 81 -4.36 12.35 -1.63
CA ASP A 81 -5.24 11.25 -1.98
C ASP A 81 -4.93 10.77 -3.40
N LEU A 82 -4.73 9.47 -3.59
CA LEU A 82 -4.67 8.84 -4.91
C LEU A 82 -6.08 8.70 -5.49
N SER A 83 -6.16 8.79 -6.82
CA SER A 83 -7.42 8.73 -7.56
C SER A 83 -8.01 7.33 -7.62
N GLU A 84 -7.16 6.30 -7.72
CA GLU A 84 -7.59 4.91 -7.78
C GLU A 84 -7.58 4.29 -6.38
N PRO A 85 -8.69 3.67 -5.92
CA PRO A 85 -8.75 3.00 -4.64
C PRO A 85 -8.08 1.62 -4.69
N VAL A 86 -7.73 1.11 -3.52
CA VAL A 86 -7.26 -0.27 -3.33
C VAL A 86 -8.39 -1.13 -2.81
N SER A 87 -8.64 -2.28 -3.45
CA SER A 87 -9.73 -3.19 -3.05
C SER A 87 -9.23 -4.33 -2.16
N PHE A 88 -9.96 -4.60 -1.08
CA PHE A 88 -9.72 -5.75 -0.20
C PHE A 88 -11.05 -6.34 0.24
N GLU A 89 -11.25 -7.64 0.00
CA GLU A 89 -12.50 -8.37 0.32
C GLU A 89 -13.78 -7.64 -0.16
N GLY A 90 -13.70 -6.99 -1.32
CA GLY A 90 -14.82 -6.24 -1.91
C GLY A 90 -15.05 -4.85 -1.30
N THR A 91 -14.22 -4.42 -0.36
CA THR A 91 -14.22 -3.06 0.21
C THR A 91 -13.14 -2.22 -0.45
N GLU A 92 -13.47 -1.00 -0.84
CA GLU A 92 -12.51 -0.04 -1.40
C GLU A 92 -11.91 0.84 -0.29
N PHE A 93 -10.58 0.99 -0.31
CA PHE A 93 -9.82 1.88 0.53
C PHE A 93 -9.28 3.03 -0.31
N SER A 94 -9.44 4.26 0.19
CA SER A 94 -8.68 5.40 -0.32
C SER A 94 -7.22 5.26 0.10
N GLU A 95 -6.28 5.43 -0.82
CA GLU A 95 -4.85 5.49 -0.54
C GLU A 95 -4.40 6.96 -0.44
N ILE A 96 -3.61 7.26 0.59
CA ILE A 96 -3.13 8.61 0.89
C ILE A 96 -1.62 8.57 1.08
N LEU A 97 -0.88 9.35 0.29
CA LEU A 97 0.54 9.61 0.55
C LEU A 97 0.66 10.65 1.67
N LEU A 98 1.47 10.35 2.67
CA LEU A 98 1.63 11.18 3.86
C LEU A 98 2.95 11.94 3.85
N PHE A 99 2.86 13.27 3.94
CA PHE A 99 4.01 14.18 4.01
C PHE A 99 3.98 15.01 5.29
N ASP A 100 5.15 15.20 5.90
CA ASP A 100 5.28 16.11 7.02
C ASP A 100 5.03 17.54 6.52
N VAL A 101 4.08 18.25 7.14
CA VAL A 101 3.66 19.58 6.68
C VAL A 101 4.78 20.62 6.77
N SER A 102 5.71 20.46 7.72
CA SER A 102 6.78 21.43 7.97
C SER A 102 8.03 21.14 7.11
N ALA A 103 8.40 19.87 7.01
CA ALA A 103 9.57 19.44 6.25
C ALA A 103 9.25 19.22 4.75
N GLU A 104 7.97 19.06 4.40
CA GLU A 104 7.48 18.69 3.06
C GLU A 104 8.06 17.36 2.56
N THR A 105 8.31 16.43 3.49
CA THR A 105 8.93 15.15 3.19
C THR A 105 8.01 13.97 3.49
N PHE A 106 8.05 12.96 2.62
CA PHE A 106 7.25 11.74 2.74
C PHE A 106 7.62 10.93 3.98
N TYR A 107 6.61 10.48 4.71
CA TYR A 107 6.79 9.63 5.89
C TYR A 107 5.92 8.37 5.89
N GLY A 108 5.02 8.19 4.92
CA GLY A 108 4.20 6.97 4.90
C GLY A 108 3.07 6.98 3.91
N VAL A 109 2.37 5.85 3.85
CA VAL A 109 1.13 5.67 3.10
C VAL A 109 0.03 5.21 4.05
N ARG A 110 -1.19 5.68 3.84
CA ARG A 110 -2.37 5.28 4.61
C ARG A 110 -3.49 4.84 3.70
N PHE A 111 -4.05 3.69 4.02
CA PHE A 111 -5.28 3.18 3.44
C PHE A 111 -6.41 3.44 4.43
N ILE A 112 -7.52 4.00 3.98
CA ILE A 112 -8.66 4.32 4.86
C ILE A 112 -10.01 4.05 4.18
N CYS A 113 -10.96 3.52 4.94
CA CYS A 113 -12.35 3.38 4.53
C CYS A 113 -13.29 3.67 5.72
N TYR A 114 -14.52 4.08 5.41
CA TYR A 114 -15.52 4.52 6.41
C TYR A 114 -16.69 3.56 6.48
N PHE A 115 -17.24 3.39 7.68
CA PHE A 115 -18.34 2.48 7.96
C PHE A 115 -19.42 3.19 8.76
N GLU A 116 -20.67 2.88 8.40
CA GLU A 116 -21.86 3.22 9.18
C GLU A 116 -22.34 2.04 10.05
N ASN A 117 -21.73 0.86 9.89
CA ASN A 117 -22.09 -0.37 10.55
C ASN A 117 -20.87 -0.95 11.30
N ALA A 118 -21.01 -1.11 12.62
CA ALA A 118 -19.95 -1.66 13.47
C ALA A 118 -19.61 -3.13 13.16
N GLU A 119 -20.60 -3.93 12.77
CA GLU A 119 -20.40 -5.35 12.45
C GLU A 119 -19.53 -5.50 11.20
N GLU A 120 -19.84 -4.73 10.15
CA GLU A 120 -19.06 -4.70 8.91
C GLU A 120 -17.61 -4.26 9.15
N LEU A 121 -17.40 -3.19 9.93
CA LEU A 121 -16.06 -2.75 10.29
C LEU A 121 -15.30 -3.84 11.06
N SER A 122 -15.93 -4.41 12.10
CA SER A 122 -15.26 -5.41 12.94
C SER A 122 -14.91 -6.68 12.17
N GLY A 123 -15.80 -7.14 11.27
CA GLY A 123 -15.53 -8.28 10.40
C GLY A 123 -14.36 -8.02 9.45
N LEU A 124 -14.33 -6.85 8.79
CA LEU A 124 -13.21 -6.50 7.91
C LEU A 124 -11.88 -6.35 8.68
N ALA A 125 -11.93 -5.83 9.90
CA ALA A 125 -10.76 -5.75 10.77
C ALA A 125 -10.21 -7.14 11.10
N GLU A 126 -11.08 -8.11 11.40
CA GLU A 126 -10.71 -9.51 11.62
C GLU A 126 -10.08 -10.14 10.36
N ASP A 127 -10.67 -9.93 9.18
CA ASP A 127 -10.14 -10.44 7.90
C ASP A 127 -8.75 -9.87 7.59
N ILE A 128 -8.55 -8.57 7.82
CA ILE A 128 -7.24 -7.93 7.66
C ILE A 128 -6.25 -8.49 8.68
N LEU A 129 -6.65 -8.65 9.94
CA LEU A 129 -5.78 -9.21 10.99
C LEU A 129 -5.34 -10.64 10.67
N GLU A 130 -6.23 -11.51 10.20
CA GLU A 130 -5.90 -12.89 9.84
C GLU A 130 -4.85 -12.92 8.72
N LYS A 131 -5.05 -12.11 7.68
CA LYS A 131 -4.11 -12.04 6.54
C LYS A 131 -2.80 -11.35 6.93
N ALA A 132 -2.84 -10.27 7.68
CA ALA A 132 -1.67 -9.59 8.19
C ALA A 132 -0.84 -10.53 9.07
N ASN A 133 -1.46 -11.31 9.96
CA ASN A 133 -0.74 -12.30 10.77
C ASN A 133 -0.10 -13.41 9.93
N THR A 134 -0.72 -13.78 8.81
CA THR A 134 -0.14 -14.75 7.87
C THR A 134 1.11 -14.18 7.17
N ILE A 135 1.12 -12.89 6.82
CA ILE A 135 2.19 -12.25 6.05
C ILE A 135 3.30 -11.71 6.96
N TYR A 136 2.93 -11.07 8.07
CA TYR A 136 3.81 -10.33 8.96
C TYR A 136 4.11 -11.05 10.28
N GLY A 137 3.35 -12.09 10.61
CA GLY A 137 3.35 -12.69 11.94
C GLY A 137 2.52 -11.91 12.95
N GLU A 138 2.59 -12.32 14.21
CA GLU A 138 1.80 -11.71 15.29
C GLU A 138 2.12 -10.21 15.48
N PRO A 139 1.12 -9.38 15.83
CA PRO A 139 1.34 -7.96 16.09
C PRO A 139 2.26 -7.75 17.29
N SER A 140 3.10 -6.73 17.17
CA SER A 140 4.05 -6.26 18.20
C SER A 140 3.40 -5.36 19.27
N THR A 141 2.08 -5.18 19.21
CA THR A 141 1.32 -4.35 20.16
C THR A 141 1.40 -4.92 21.57
N TYR A 142 1.60 -4.03 22.56
CA TYR A 142 1.73 -4.46 23.95
C TYR A 142 0.46 -5.21 24.41
N PRO A 143 0.55 -6.47 24.87
CA PRO A 143 -0.63 -7.28 25.16
C PRO A 143 -1.56 -6.73 26.25
N GLY A 144 -1.04 -5.87 27.14
CA GLY A 144 -1.82 -5.25 28.22
C GLY A 144 -2.49 -3.93 27.82
N LEU A 145 -2.44 -3.53 26.55
CA LEU A 145 -3.22 -2.39 26.08
C LEU A 145 -4.71 -2.76 26.05
N PRO A 146 -5.61 -1.93 26.62
CA PRO A 146 -7.03 -2.25 26.67
C PRO A 146 -7.71 -2.12 25.30
N ASN A 147 -7.25 -1.18 24.49
CA ASN A 147 -7.86 -0.80 23.22
C ASN A 147 -7.19 -1.49 22.03
N ARG A 148 -7.21 -2.82 22.06
CA ARG A 148 -6.65 -3.67 21.01
C ARG A 148 -7.74 -4.17 20.08
N LEU A 149 -7.44 -4.29 18.79
CA LEU A 149 -8.38 -4.91 17.84
C LEU A 149 -8.51 -6.42 18.11
N THR A 150 -7.46 -7.04 18.66
CA THR A 150 -7.48 -8.45 19.06
C THR A 150 -8.18 -8.72 20.40
N SER A 151 -8.74 -7.69 21.04
CA SER A 151 -9.51 -7.85 22.28
C SER A 151 -10.84 -8.56 22.01
N GLU A 152 -11.22 -9.49 22.89
CA GLU A 152 -12.53 -10.17 22.81
C GLU A 152 -13.70 -9.18 22.93
N ASP A 153 -13.48 -8.02 23.55
CA ASP A 153 -14.50 -6.99 23.74
C ASP A 153 -14.57 -5.98 22.58
N PHE A 154 -13.65 -6.02 21.59
CA PHE A 154 -13.52 -5.00 20.53
C PHE A 154 -14.84 -4.71 19.79
N SER A 155 -15.47 -5.73 19.21
CA SER A 155 -16.69 -5.55 18.41
C SER A 155 -17.83 -4.94 19.23
N LYS A 156 -17.94 -5.33 20.51
CA LYS A 156 -18.92 -4.80 21.44
C LYS A 156 -18.63 -3.32 21.77
N GLU A 157 -17.40 -3.00 22.16
CA GLU A 157 -17.00 -1.64 22.52
C GLU A 157 -17.11 -0.67 21.33
N LEU A 158 -16.78 -1.15 20.12
CA LEU A 158 -16.97 -0.41 18.87
C LEU A 158 -18.45 -0.08 18.66
N SER A 159 -19.32 -1.08 18.73
CA SER A 159 -20.76 -0.89 18.55
C SER A 159 -21.33 0.08 19.59
N GLU A 160 -20.95 -0.08 20.87
CA GLU A 160 -21.35 0.84 21.93
C GLU A 160 -20.87 2.27 21.66
N SER A 161 -19.62 2.43 21.20
CA SER A 161 -19.03 3.74 20.92
C SER A 161 -19.69 4.43 19.72
N MET A 162 -19.94 3.70 18.63
CA MET A 162 -20.64 4.22 17.46
C MET A 162 -22.07 4.66 17.81
N ASN A 163 -22.80 3.87 18.60
CA ASN A 163 -24.17 4.17 19.01
C ASN A 163 -24.27 5.38 19.95
N GLN A 164 -23.26 5.60 20.78
CA GLN A 164 -23.21 6.72 21.73
C GLN A 164 -22.54 7.96 21.15
N GLY A 165 -21.90 7.84 19.98
CA GLY A 165 -21.06 8.89 19.41
C GLY A 165 -19.86 9.23 20.30
N THR A 166 -19.35 8.27 21.07
CA THR A 166 -18.16 8.44 21.90
C THR A 166 -16.92 8.09 21.11
N LEU A 167 -15.85 8.86 21.29
CA LEU A 167 -14.56 8.53 20.71
C LEU A 167 -14.09 7.17 21.23
N GLY A 168 -13.81 6.27 20.30
CA GLY A 168 -13.16 4.99 20.52
C GLY A 168 -12.04 4.83 19.51
N ASP A 169 -10.92 4.25 19.94
CA ASP A 169 -9.72 4.07 19.12
C ASP A 169 -9.02 2.77 19.49
N TRP A 170 -9.03 1.79 18.59
CA TRP A 170 -8.44 0.47 18.77
C TRP A 170 -7.38 0.23 17.71
N ARG A 171 -6.30 -0.47 18.07
CA ARG A 171 -5.22 -0.72 17.10
C ARG A 171 -4.43 -2.01 17.31
N GLU A 172 -3.73 -2.39 16.25
CA GLU A 172 -2.64 -3.35 16.24
C GLU A 172 -1.49 -2.81 15.37
N GLU A 173 -0.27 -3.13 15.78
CA GLU A 173 0.97 -2.58 15.24
C GLU A 173 1.96 -3.69 14.91
N TRP A 174 2.62 -3.59 13.76
CA TRP A 174 3.74 -4.44 13.35
C TRP A 174 4.97 -3.59 13.06
N SER A 175 6.15 -4.12 13.40
CA SER A 175 7.43 -3.60 12.91
C SER A 175 7.80 -4.37 11.64
N LEU A 176 7.80 -3.69 10.50
CA LEU A 176 8.02 -4.26 9.18
C LEU A 176 9.28 -3.66 8.54
N GLY A 177 10.01 -4.47 7.76
CA GLY A 177 11.24 -4.01 7.11
C GLY A 177 12.28 -3.50 8.11
N GLU A 178 13.09 -2.53 7.70
CA GLU A 178 14.11 -1.92 8.55
C GLU A 178 13.59 -0.67 9.28
N LYS A 179 12.59 0.00 8.73
CA LYS A 179 12.20 1.37 9.10
C LYS A 179 10.71 1.56 9.23
N THR A 180 9.88 0.59 8.87
CA THR A 180 8.43 0.80 8.74
C THR A 180 7.67 0.25 9.93
N ARG A 181 6.74 1.03 10.46
CA ARG A 181 5.69 0.55 11.36
C ARG A 181 4.40 0.48 10.56
N CYS A 182 3.75 -0.66 10.60
CA CYS A 182 2.38 -0.82 10.10
C CYS A 182 1.41 -0.73 11.29
N THR A 183 0.36 0.08 11.18
CA THR A 183 -0.68 0.21 12.20
C THR A 183 -2.06 0.00 11.56
N LEU A 184 -2.74 -1.06 11.96
CA LEU A 184 -4.17 -1.22 11.70
C LEU A 184 -4.93 -0.55 12.85
N SER A 185 -5.89 0.31 12.54
CA SER A 185 -6.67 1.05 13.53
C SER A 185 -8.12 1.18 13.14
N ALA A 186 -9.01 1.08 14.12
CA ALA A 186 -10.41 1.41 14.02
C ALA A 186 -10.70 2.60 14.93
N SER A 187 -11.32 3.66 14.43
CA SER A 187 -11.69 4.81 15.26
C SER A 187 -13.08 5.35 14.95
N VAL A 188 -13.83 5.69 16.00
CA VAL A 188 -15.14 6.36 15.89
C VAL A 188 -14.92 7.87 15.76
N VAL A 189 -15.40 8.45 14.67
CA VAL A 189 -15.23 9.89 14.38
C VAL A 189 -16.45 10.71 14.79
N GLU A 190 -17.64 10.17 14.58
CA GLU A 190 -18.89 10.77 15.01
C GLU A 190 -19.99 9.71 15.17
N ASN A 191 -21.20 10.14 15.52
CA ASN A 191 -22.30 9.23 15.80
C ASN A 191 -22.61 8.35 14.58
N ASN A 192 -22.58 7.03 14.78
CA ASN A 192 -22.72 6.01 13.74
C ASN A 192 -21.67 6.05 12.63
N VAL A 193 -20.55 6.76 12.77
CA VAL A 193 -19.50 6.78 11.75
C VAL A 193 -18.15 6.44 12.37
N ALA A 194 -17.54 5.39 11.85
CA ALA A 194 -16.19 4.98 12.18
C ALA A 194 -15.36 4.80 10.90
N PHE A 195 -14.05 4.84 11.02
CA PHE A 195 -13.16 4.42 9.95
C PHE A 195 -12.29 3.26 10.39
N LEU A 196 -11.90 2.44 9.42
CA LEU A 196 -10.79 1.52 9.52
C LEU A 196 -9.64 2.08 8.70
N SER A 197 -8.42 2.05 9.23
CA SER A 197 -7.25 2.47 8.48
C SER A 197 -6.04 1.60 8.74
N LEU A 198 -5.26 1.39 7.68
CA LEU A 198 -3.98 0.71 7.70
C LEU A 198 -2.90 1.70 7.26
N GLU A 199 -1.99 2.04 8.16
CA GLU A 199 -0.93 3.01 7.92
C GLU A 199 0.44 2.34 7.94
N TYR A 200 1.24 2.56 6.89
CA TYR A 200 2.66 2.21 6.85
C TYR A 200 3.47 3.49 6.94
N SER A 201 4.09 3.72 8.08
CA SER A 201 4.83 4.96 8.34
C SER A 201 6.23 4.72 8.88
N LEU A 202 7.09 5.71 8.66
CA LEU A 202 8.44 5.74 9.18
C LEU A 202 8.40 5.60 10.71
N SER A 203 9.07 4.56 11.21
CA SER A 203 9.29 4.35 12.64
C SER A 203 10.16 5.47 13.18
N GLN A 204 9.72 6.08 14.29
CA GLN A 204 10.47 7.13 14.99
C GLN A 204 11.48 6.55 15.97
#